data_AF-A7SE94-F1
#
_entry.id   AF-A7SE94-F1
#
_cell.length_a   1.000
_cell.length_b   1.000
_cell.length_c   1.000
_cell.angle_alpha   90.00
_cell.angle_beta   90.00
_cell.angle_gamma   90.00
#
_symmetry.space_group_name_H-M   'P 1'
#
loop_
_entity.id
_entity.type
_entity.pdbx_description
1 polymer ?
#
loop_
_entity_poly.entity_id
_entity_poly.type
_entity_poly.pdbx_seq_one_letter_code
_entity_poly.pdbx_strand_id
1 'polypeptide(L)'
;MTMAQSKSGFLLLSDNESNVKHRLLAVAYTEVSEPFVLFYNGAMGIWKKPCAVVRLRDCIVRDQDKLTFIVTPGGERIGGGPGFLAFTAESSTEKDSWVAVFKTFQQKKNTHEIRERRKRCVPKLAAIEETEEKEQLQRRISLLRV
;
A
#
# COMPACT_ATOMS: atom_id res chain seq x y z
N MET A 1 12.89 -1.86 -23.31
CA MET A 1 13.20 -1.67 -21.88
C MET A 1 13.47 -3.03 -21.27
N THR A 2 14.71 -3.31 -20.90
CA THR A 2 15.09 -4.57 -20.25
C THR A 2 14.77 -4.43 -18.77
N MET A 3 13.84 -5.22 -18.24
CA MET A 3 13.50 -5.21 -16.81
C MET A 3 14.66 -5.85 -16.04
N ALA A 4 15.53 -5.04 -15.45
CA ALA A 4 16.66 -5.53 -14.69
C ALA A 4 16.17 -6.13 -13.35
N GLN A 5 16.39 -7.43 -13.18
CA GLN A 5 16.15 -8.13 -11.93
C GLN A 5 17.24 -7.74 -10.92
N SER A 6 16.86 -7.35 -9.71
CA SER A 6 17.81 -6.93 -8.68
C SER A 6 18.15 -8.02 -7.66
N LYS A 7 17.23 -8.95 -7.40
CA LYS A 7 17.47 -10.10 -6.51
C LYS A 7 16.57 -11.27 -6.88
N SER A 8 17.10 -12.50 -6.75
CA SER A 8 16.28 -13.71 -6.67
C SER A 8 16.81 -14.65 -5.61
N GLY A 9 15.95 -15.53 -5.12
CA GLY A 9 16.27 -16.52 -4.10
C GLY A 9 15.05 -17.37 -3.76
N PHE A 10 15.28 -18.45 -3.03
CA PHE A 10 14.19 -19.29 -2.55
C PHE A 10 13.73 -18.83 -1.18
N LEU A 11 12.42 -18.84 -0.95
CA LEU A 11 11.80 -18.55 0.34
C LEU A 11 10.80 -19.65 0.66
N LEU A 12 10.68 -20.01 1.94
CA LEU A 12 9.63 -20.89 2.42
C LEU A 12 8.49 -20.02 2.95
N LEU A 13 7.32 -20.10 2.30
CA LEU A 13 6.09 -19.48 2.79
C LEU A 13 5.39 -20.44 3.74
N SER A 14 5.18 -20.03 4.99
CA SER A 14 4.40 -20.78 5.96
C SER A 14 2.92 -20.48 5.77
N ASP A 15 2.10 -21.52 5.67
CA ASP A 15 0.65 -21.40 5.81
C ASP A 15 0.27 -21.42 7.30
N ASN A 16 -0.50 -20.44 7.74
CA ASN A 16 -0.88 -20.29 9.15
C ASN A 16 -1.81 -21.41 9.63
N GLU A 17 -2.57 -22.02 8.71
CA GLU A 17 -3.59 -23.00 9.09
C GLU A 17 -3.08 -24.44 9.09
N SER A 18 -2.16 -24.76 8.17
CA SER A 18 -1.81 -26.16 7.87
C SER A 18 -0.42 -26.59 8.35
N ASN A 19 0.40 -25.69 8.93
CA ASN A 19 1.84 -25.91 9.18
C ASN A 19 2.64 -26.33 7.93
N VAL A 20 2.03 -26.31 6.75
CA VAL A 20 2.69 -26.63 5.48
C VAL A 20 3.55 -25.44 5.07
N LYS A 21 4.78 -25.74 4.64
CA LYS A 21 5.70 -24.75 4.06
C LYS A 21 5.79 -24.95 2.55
N HIS A 22 5.53 -23.89 1.81
CA HIS A 22 5.65 -23.87 0.36
C HIS A 22 6.96 -23.23 -0.05
N ARG A 23 7.78 -23.95 -0.81
CA ARG A 23 9.01 -23.39 -1.39
C ARG A 23 8.67 -22.56 -2.62
N LEU A 24 8.99 -21.28 -2.55
CA LEU A 24 8.76 -20.31 -3.62
C LEU A 24 10.09 -19.77 -4.12
N LEU A 25 10.22 -19.62 -5.44
CA LEU A 25 11.25 -18.77 -6.03
C LEU A 25 10.72 -17.34 -6.04
N ALA A 26 11.38 -16.45 -5.30
CA ALA A 26 11.08 -15.03 -5.27
C ALA A 26 12.03 -14.27 -6.20
N VAL A 27 11.49 -13.34 -6.98
CA VAL A 27 12.25 -12.52 -7.94
C VAL A 27 11.84 -11.06 -7.79
N ALA A 28 12.78 -10.20 -7.39
CA ALA A 28 12.57 -8.78 -7.15
C ALA A 28 12.98 -7.95 -8.37
N TYR A 29 12.10 -7.02 -8.75
CA TYR A 29 12.32 -6.01 -9.76
C TYR A 29 12.22 -4.63 -9.10
N THR A 30 13.37 -4.02 -8.83
CA THR A 30 13.44 -2.75 -8.10
C THR A 30 13.84 -1.55 -8.96
N GLU A 31 14.39 -1.79 -10.15
CA GLU A 31 14.83 -0.75 -11.11
C GLU A 31 13.71 -0.36 -12.08
N VAL A 32 12.47 -0.32 -11.59
CA VAL A 32 11.27 -0.02 -12.37
C VAL A 32 10.44 1.04 -11.65
N SER A 33 9.53 1.69 -12.38
CA SER A 33 8.69 2.76 -11.82
C SER A 33 7.88 2.26 -10.63
N GLU A 34 7.23 1.12 -10.76
CA GLU A 34 6.47 0.44 -9.69
C GLU A 34 7.21 -0.83 -9.28
N PRO A 35 8.04 -0.82 -8.22
CA PRO A 35 8.85 -1.97 -7.82
C PRO A 35 7.99 -3.08 -7.20
N PHE A 36 8.27 -4.33 -7.57
CA PHE A 36 7.50 -5.50 -7.15
C PHE A 36 8.36 -6.77 -7.00
N VAL A 37 7.79 -7.76 -6.33
CA VAL A 37 8.35 -9.12 -6.22
C VAL A 37 7.35 -10.10 -6.83
N LEU A 38 7.83 -10.94 -7.74
CA LEU A 38 7.10 -12.09 -8.26
C LEU A 38 7.47 -13.34 -7.48
N PHE A 39 6.48 -14.18 -7.22
CA PHE A 39 6.66 -15.48 -6.61
C PHE A 39 6.25 -16.56 -7.59
N TYR A 40 7.08 -17.59 -7.71
CA TYR A 40 6.83 -18.77 -8.50
C TYR A 40 6.86 -20.00 -7.60
N ASN A 41 6.00 -20.98 -7.87
CA ASN A 41 6.08 -22.26 -7.18
C ASN A 41 7.41 -22.95 -7.52
N GLY A 42 8.19 -23.32 -6.51
CA GLY A 42 9.50 -23.95 -6.69
C GLY A 42 9.44 -25.33 -7.35
N ALA A 43 8.28 -25.98 -7.39
CA ALA A 43 8.09 -27.33 -7.89
C ALA A 43 7.65 -27.43 -9.36
N MET A 44 7.56 -26.33 -10.12
CA MET A 44 6.94 -26.35 -11.46
C MET A 44 7.90 -26.09 -12.63
N GLY A 45 7.64 -26.81 -13.74
CA GLY A 45 8.48 -26.95 -14.94
C GLY A 45 8.54 -25.73 -15.89
N ILE A 46 8.79 -26.03 -17.18
CA ILE A 46 9.30 -25.12 -18.23
C ILE A 46 8.47 -23.82 -18.41
N TRP A 47 7.17 -23.84 -18.09
CA TRP A 47 6.30 -22.66 -18.17
C TRP A 47 5.98 -22.12 -16.77
N LYS A 48 6.88 -21.28 -16.23
CA LYS A 48 6.71 -20.67 -14.91
C LYS A 48 5.70 -19.52 -14.96
N LYS A 49 4.45 -19.78 -14.56
CA LYS A 49 3.48 -18.72 -14.25
C LYS A 49 3.71 -18.20 -12.82
N PRO A 50 3.75 -16.88 -12.60
CA PRO A 50 3.83 -16.35 -11.25
C PRO A 50 2.55 -16.72 -10.48
N CYS A 51 2.70 -17.19 -9.25
CA CYS A 51 1.58 -17.54 -8.36
C CYS A 51 1.19 -16.38 -7.43
N ALA A 52 2.09 -15.43 -7.20
CA ALA A 52 1.78 -14.22 -6.45
C ALA A 52 2.65 -13.05 -6.88
N VAL A 53 2.15 -11.84 -6.66
CA VAL A 53 2.86 -10.58 -6.88
C VAL A 53 2.68 -9.70 -5.65
N VAL A 54 3.77 -9.12 -5.15
CA VAL A 54 3.73 -8.14 -4.07
C VAL A 54 4.35 -6.84 -4.56
N ARG A 55 3.58 -5.75 -4.51
CA ARG A 55 4.09 -4.40 -4.79
C ARG A 55 4.85 -3.89 -3.57
N LEU A 56 6.08 -3.42 -3.79
CA LEU A 56 6.99 -3.05 -2.70
C LEU A 56 6.60 -1.72 -2.03
N ARG A 57 5.96 -0.79 -2.76
CA ARG A 57 5.54 0.52 -2.23
C ARG A 57 4.38 0.48 -1.24
N ASP A 58 3.57 -0.57 -1.32
CA ASP A 58 2.35 -0.70 -0.51
C ASP A 58 2.46 -1.80 0.55
N CYS A 59 3.60 -2.49 0.64
CA CYS A 59 3.80 -3.55 1.62
C CYS A 59 4.41 -3.04 2.93
N ILE A 60 4.08 -3.72 4.03
CA ILE A 60 4.74 -3.55 5.33
C ILE A 60 5.52 -4.83 5.60
N VAL A 61 6.76 -4.69 6.09
CA VAL A 61 7.61 -5.83 6.45
C VAL A 61 7.95 -5.75 7.93
N ARG A 62 7.78 -6.86 8.63
CA ARG A 62 8.14 -7.01 10.04
C ARG A 62 9.17 -8.12 10.15
N ASP A 63 10.27 -7.80 10.81
CA ASP A 63 11.25 -8.80 11.20
C ASP A 63 10.74 -9.51 12.46
N GLN A 64 10.76 -10.84 12.47
CA GLN A 64 10.18 -11.63 13.56
C GLN A 64 11.27 -12.41 14.29
N ASP A 65 11.88 -13.42 13.64
CA ASP A 65 12.94 -14.25 14.23
C ASP A 65 14.24 -14.20 13.41
N LYS A 66 15.21 -15.07 13.75
CA LYS A 66 16.51 -15.13 13.07
C LYS A 66 16.42 -15.36 11.56
N LEU A 67 15.44 -16.14 11.10
CA LEU A 67 15.27 -16.53 9.69
C LEU A 67 13.91 -16.14 9.12
N THR A 68 12.99 -15.66 9.94
CA THR A 68 11.59 -15.43 9.57
C THR A 68 11.29 -13.93 9.48
N PHE A 69 10.48 -13.57 8.49
CA PHE A 69 9.97 -12.22 8.34
C PHE A 69 8.55 -12.28 7.78
N ILE A 70 7.73 -11.30 8.17
CA ILE A 70 6.34 -11.20 7.75
C ILE A 70 6.20 -10.05 6.78
N VAL A 71 5.60 -10.32 5.63
CA VAL A 71 5.21 -9.31 4.64
C VAL A 71 3.69 -9.19 4.66
N THR A 72 3.20 -7.99 4.93
CA THR A 72 1.79 -7.62 4.81
C THR A 72 1.64 -6.83 3.51
N PRO A 73 1.09 -7.42 2.44
CA PRO A 73 0.80 -6.68 1.22
C PRO A 73 -0.30 -5.65 1.48
N GLY A 74 -0.08 -4.40 1.09
CA GLY A 74 -1.13 -3.38 1.06
C GLY A 74 -1.58 -3.07 -0.37
N GLY A 75 -2.60 -2.22 -0.46
CA GLY A 75 -3.23 -1.85 -1.73
C GLY A 75 -4.31 -2.83 -2.18
N GLU A 76 -4.75 -2.68 -3.43
CA GLU A 76 -5.77 -3.52 -4.04
C GLU A 76 -5.26 -4.94 -4.25
N ARG A 77 -6.06 -5.91 -3.79
CA ARG A 77 -5.71 -7.33 -3.83
C ARG A 77 -6.51 -8.02 -4.91
N ILE A 78 -5.81 -8.70 -5.82
CA ILE A 78 -6.45 -9.54 -6.82
C ILE A 78 -6.58 -10.94 -6.21
N GLY A 79 -7.80 -11.31 -5.83
CA GLY A 79 -8.14 -12.63 -5.27
C GLY A 79 -8.16 -12.70 -3.72
N GLY A 80 -8.53 -13.88 -3.20
CA GLY A 80 -8.77 -14.14 -1.77
C GLY A 80 -7.55 -14.64 -1.00
N GLY A 81 -6.38 -14.00 -1.15
CA GLY A 81 -5.15 -14.44 -0.48
C GLY A 81 -5.08 -14.11 1.03
N PRO A 82 -4.11 -14.66 1.77
CA PRO A 82 -3.90 -14.38 3.20
C PRO A 82 -3.50 -12.92 3.44
N GLY A 83 -3.96 -12.30 4.53
CA GLY A 83 -3.68 -10.89 4.83
C GLY A 83 -2.20 -10.58 5.13
N PHE A 84 -1.41 -11.60 5.46
CA PHE A 84 0.02 -11.52 5.65
C PHE A 84 0.70 -12.80 5.16
N LEU A 85 1.98 -12.69 4.84
CA LEU A 85 2.81 -13.75 4.30
C LEU A 85 4.02 -13.93 5.22
N ALA A 86 4.12 -15.08 5.88
CA ALA A 86 5.25 -15.41 6.74
C ALA A 86 6.30 -16.18 5.94
N PHE A 87 7.43 -15.54 5.66
CA PHE A 87 8.53 -16.14 4.90
C PHE A 87 9.66 -16.57 5.83
N THR A 88 10.29 -17.69 5.50
CA THR A 88 11.54 -18.17 6.11
C THR A 88 12.62 -18.23 5.03
N ALA A 89 13.78 -17.62 5.29
CA ALA A 89 14.96 -17.68 4.43
C ALA A 89 15.87 -18.87 4.81
N GLU A 90 16.77 -19.27 3.91
CA GLU A 90 17.71 -20.38 4.15
C GLU A 90 18.82 -19.96 5.13
N SER A 91 19.13 -18.66 5.21
CA SER A 91 20.15 -18.11 6.11
C SER A 91 19.78 -16.71 6.63
N SER A 92 20.42 -16.28 7.72
CA SER A 92 20.18 -14.94 8.29
C SER A 92 20.63 -13.83 7.34
N THR A 93 21.73 -14.04 6.62
CA THR A 93 22.21 -13.10 5.60
C THR A 93 21.23 -12.98 4.44
N GLU A 94 20.62 -14.09 4.02
CA GLU A 94 19.56 -14.07 3.02
C GLU A 94 18.31 -13.35 3.54
N LYS A 95 17.90 -13.62 4.79
CA LYS A 95 16.80 -12.91 5.46
C LYS A 95 17.02 -11.41 5.43
N ASP A 96 18.16 -10.95 5.93
CA ASP A 96 18.48 -9.53 6.05
C ASP A 96 18.49 -8.85 4.67
N SER A 97 19.00 -9.54 3.65
CA SER A 97 18.98 -9.06 2.27
C SER A 97 17.56 -8.93 1.71
N TRP A 98 16.66 -9.89 1.97
CA TRP A 98 15.25 -9.77 1.57
C TRP A 98 14.51 -8.69 2.33
N VAL A 99 14.69 -8.62 3.66
CA VAL A 99 14.10 -7.57 4.50
C VAL A 99 14.55 -6.19 4.03
N ALA A 100 15.82 -6.02 3.65
CA ALA A 100 16.32 -4.78 3.07
C ALA A 100 15.56 -4.39 1.80
N VAL A 101 15.37 -5.32 0.85
CA VAL A 101 14.60 -5.08 -0.39
C VAL A 101 13.18 -4.58 -0.08
N PHE A 102 12.49 -5.20 0.86
CA PHE A 102 11.14 -4.76 1.24
C PHE A 102 11.14 -3.40 1.98
N LYS A 103 12.15 -3.12 2.81
CA LYS A 103 12.24 -1.85 3.56
C LYS A 103 12.64 -0.65 2.70
N THR A 104 13.46 -0.83 1.66
CA THR A 104 13.97 0.27 0.80
C THR A 104 12.84 1.16 0.26
N PHE A 105 11.67 0.58 0.00
CA PHE A 105 10.54 1.28 -0.61
C PHE A 105 9.43 1.69 0.36
N GLN A 106 9.52 1.29 1.63
CA GLN A 106 8.60 1.74 2.68
C GLN A 106 8.89 3.17 3.14
N GLN A 107 10.17 3.54 3.26
CA GLN A 107 10.57 4.84 3.82
C GLN A 107 10.18 6.03 2.94
N LYS A 108 10.07 5.86 1.62
CA LYS A 108 9.76 6.96 0.68
C LYS A 108 8.34 7.53 0.85
N LYS A 109 7.40 6.77 1.42
CA LYS A 109 6.05 7.29 1.73
C LYS A 109 6.06 8.35 2.84
N ASN A 110 6.87 8.13 3.87
CA ASN A 110 6.93 9.05 5.01
C ASN A 110 7.55 10.41 4.63
N THR A 111 8.46 10.47 3.66
CA THR A 111 9.12 11.73 3.28
C THR A 111 8.24 12.64 2.42
N HIS A 112 7.34 12.07 1.61
CA HIS A 112 6.44 12.85 0.76
C HIS A 112 5.17 13.32 1.47
N GLU A 113 4.63 12.56 2.43
CA GLU A 113 3.44 13.01 3.17
C GLU A 113 3.72 14.12 4.21
N ILE A 114 4.96 14.21 4.73
CA ILE A 114 5.31 15.24 5.72
C ILE A 114 5.38 16.65 5.08
N ARG A 115 5.59 16.76 3.76
CA ARG A 115 5.64 18.07 3.08
C ARG A 115 4.28 18.66 2.70
N GLU A 116 3.21 17.87 2.64
CA GLU A 116 1.88 18.39 2.24
C GLU A 116 0.93 18.69 3.41
N ARG A 117 1.23 18.23 4.64
CA ARG A 117 0.33 18.43 5.80
C ARG A 117 0.65 19.64 6.68
N ARG A 118 1.26 20.69 6.13
CA ARG A 118 1.39 22.00 6.81
C ARG A 118 0.86 23.16 5.96
N LYS A 119 -0.36 23.04 5.45
CA LYS A 119 -1.22 24.21 5.27
C LYS A 119 -2.27 24.21 6.37
N ARG A 120 -2.05 25.11 7.31
CA ARG A 120 -2.99 25.53 8.35
C ARG A 120 -4.23 26.07 7.63
N CYS A 121 -5.26 25.26 7.47
CA CYS A 121 -6.58 25.75 7.10
C CYS A 121 -7.36 25.92 8.41
N VAL A 122 -7.21 27.10 9.01
CA VAL A 122 -8.20 27.61 9.94
C VAL A 122 -9.51 27.70 9.16
N PRO A 123 -10.64 27.15 9.64
CA PRO A 123 -11.93 27.49 9.07
C PRO A 123 -12.17 28.96 9.39
N LYS A 124 -11.86 29.87 8.47
CA LYS A 124 -12.48 31.20 8.49
C LYS A 124 -13.92 30.98 8.08
N LEU A 125 -14.80 30.82 9.06
CA LEU A 125 -16.23 30.99 8.85
C LEU A 125 -16.40 32.39 8.23
N ALA A 126 -16.93 32.45 7.01
CA ALA A 126 -17.36 33.72 6.45
C ALA A 126 -18.53 34.20 7.30
N ALA A 127 -18.43 35.41 7.84
CA ALA A 127 -19.56 36.10 8.44
C ALA A 127 -20.63 36.26 7.36
N ILE A 128 -21.82 35.71 7.61
CA ILE A 128 -23.00 35.97 6.80
C ILE A 128 -23.46 37.37 7.20
N GLU A 129 -23.00 38.38 6.46
CA GLU A 129 -23.67 39.68 6.42
C GLU A 129 -24.86 39.54 5.46
N GLU A 130 -26.01 39.13 5.99
CA GLU A 130 -27.28 39.33 5.30
C GLU A 130 -27.69 40.78 5.49
N THR A 131 -27.33 41.59 4.50
CA THR A 131 -27.82 42.95 4.32
C THR A 131 -29.29 42.90 3.92
N GLU A 132 -30.09 43.70 4.61
CA GLU A 132 -31.49 43.98 4.31
C GLU A 132 -31.67 44.43 2.85
N GLU A 133 -32.81 44.01 2.28
CA GLU A 133 -33.68 44.75 1.34
C GLU A 133 -34.14 43.88 0.18
N LYS A 134 -35.39 43.40 0.28
CA LYS A 134 -36.41 43.42 -0.80
C LYS A 134 -37.70 42.74 -0.33
N GLU A 135 -38.44 43.40 0.55
CA GLU A 135 -39.89 43.15 0.66
C GLU A 135 -40.63 44.09 -0.30
N GLN A 136 -40.82 43.63 -1.53
CA GLN A 136 -41.87 44.11 -2.41
C GLN A 136 -42.48 42.89 -3.11
N LEU A 137 -43.56 42.34 -2.55
CA LEU A 137 -44.72 41.97 -3.35
C LEU A 137 -45.98 41.70 -2.48
N GLN A 138 -46.88 42.67 -2.55
CA GLN A 138 -48.34 42.49 -2.76
C GLN A 138 -49.31 42.23 -1.59
N ARG A 139 -50.08 43.32 -1.36
CA ARG A 139 -51.55 43.43 -1.53
C ARG A 139 -52.47 42.99 -0.37
N ARG A 140 -53.00 44.03 0.28
CA ARG A 140 -54.42 44.36 0.62
C ARG A 140 -54.40 44.87 2.08
N ILE A 141 -54.76 46.12 2.36
CA ILE A 141 -56.15 46.58 2.47
C ILE A 141 -56.16 48.13 2.39
N SER A 142 -57.06 48.60 1.54
CA SER A 142 -57.71 49.91 1.39
C SER A 142 -57.25 51.13 2.23
N LEU A 143 -56.94 52.18 1.47
CA LEU A 143 -57.35 53.57 1.69
C LEU A 143 -58.55 53.74 2.63
N LEU A 144 -58.35 54.41 3.77
CA LEU A 144 -59.25 55.45 4.24
C LEU A 144 -58.39 56.58 4.84
N ARG A 145 -58.57 57.77 4.29
CA ARG A 145 -58.09 59.05 4.81
C ARG A 145 -59.17 59.62 5.74
N VAL A 146 -58.71 60.54 6.61
CA VAL A 146 -59.45 61.44 7.52
C VAL A 146 -59.58 60.92 8.94
#